data_AF-A0A645JNE2-F1
#
_entry.id   AF-A0A645JNE2-F1
#
_cell.length_a   1.000
_cell.length_b   1.000
_cell.length_c   1.000
_cell.angle_alpha   90.00
_cell.angle_beta   90.00
_cell.angle_gamma   90.00
#
_symmetry.space_group_name_H-M   'P 1'
#
loop_
_entity.id
_entity.type
_entity.pdbx_description
1 polymer ?
#
loop_
_entity_poly.entity_id
_entity_poly.type
_entity_poly.pdbx_seq_one_letter_code
_entity_poly.pdbx_strand_id
1 'polypeptide(L)' 'MTQVPIPITVTISGTQTKLNELSDSLIIITADLTGLDSGTHKVPVKVDLPKEYTLIKTSPETVDITIEP' A
#
# COMPACT_ATOMS: atom_id res chain seq x y z
N MET A 1 5.25 2.21 -21.63
CA MET A 1 6.34 1.50 -20.92
C MET A 1 5.69 0.66 -19.83
N THR A 2 6.07 -0.60 -19.63
CA THR A 2 5.45 -1.46 -18.60
C THR A 2 5.84 -0.92 -17.23
N GLN A 3 4.87 -0.37 -16.49
CA GLN A 3 5.06 0.07 -15.11
C GLN A 3 5.65 -1.10 -14.31
N VAL A 4 6.89 -0.94 -13.82
CA VAL A 4 7.51 -1.94 -12.95
C VAL A 4 6.71 -1.94 -11.65
N PRO A 5 6.15 -3.08 -11.22
CA PRO A 5 5.48 -3.14 -9.93
C PRO A 5 6.51 -2.85 -8.84
N ILE A 6 6.29 -1.77 -8.08
CA ILE A 6 7.13 -1.40 -6.95
C ILE A 6 6.77 -2.38 -5.81
N PRO A 7 7.69 -3.24 -5.35
CA PRO A 7 7.37 -4.16 -4.25
C PRO A 7 7.17 -3.36 -2.96
N ILE A 8 5.98 -3.46 -2.38
CA ILE A 8 5.63 -2.81 -1.11
C ILE A 8 5.62 -3.89 -0.03
N THR A 9 6.48 -3.72 0.98
CA THR A 9 6.52 -4.59 2.15
C THR A 9 5.68 -3.99 3.26
N VAL A 10 4.66 -4.72 3.70
CA VAL A 10 3.83 -4.35 4.85
C VAL A 10 4.11 -5.30 6.01
N THR A 11 4.29 -4.73 7.20
CA THR A 11 4.44 -5.47 8.47
C THR A 11 3.19 -5.27 9.28
N ILE A 12 2.50 -6.37 9.58
CA ILE A 12 1.23 -6.37 10.29
C ILE A 12 1.40 -7.19 11.56
N SER A 13 0.79 -6.73 12.64
CA SER A 13 0.68 -7.48 13.89
C SER A 13 -0.77 -7.75 14.22
N GLY A 14 -1.03 -8.87 14.87
CA GLY A 14 -2.37 -9.31 15.25
C GLY A 14 -2.30 -10.52 16.16
N THR A 15 -3.46 -11.02 16.58
CA THR A 15 -3.53 -12.27 17.34
C THR A 15 -3.19 -13.45 16.44
N GLN A 16 -2.61 -14.52 17.01
CA GLN A 16 -2.17 -15.68 16.23
C GLN A 16 -3.30 -16.32 15.42
N THR A 17 -4.51 -16.42 16.00
CA THR A 17 -5.71 -16.89 15.29
C THR A 17 -6.01 -16.03 14.07
N LYS A 18 -5.98 -14.71 14.21
CA LYS A 18 -6.29 -13.78 13.12
C LYS A 18 -5.21 -13.72 12.06
N LEU A 19 -3.94 -13.84 12.45
CA LEU A 19 -2.83 -13.95 11.49
C LEU A 19 -2.94 -15.25 10.67
N ASN A 20 -3.47 -16.32 11.26
CA ASN A 20 -3.73 -17.57 10.54
C ASN A 20 -4.95 -17.50 9.61
N GLU A 21 -5.94 -16.66 9.95
CA GLU A 21 -7.09 -16.33 9.09
C GLU A 21 -6.79 -15.20 8.08
N LEU A 22 -5.61 -14.57 8.16
CA LEU A 22 -5.24 -13.45 7.30
C LEU A 22 -5.18 -13.95 5.85
N SER A 23 -5.97 -13.31 5.00
CA SER A 23 -6.02 -13.58 3.57
C SER A 23 -5.58 -12.33 2.81
N ASP A 24 -4.93 -12.49 1.66
CA ASP A 24 -4.44 -11.38 0.84
C ASP A 24 -5.55 -10.39 0.45
N SER A 25 -6.78 -10.90 0.27
CA SER A 25 -7.97 -10.10 -0.04
C SER A 25 -8.37 -9.09 1.05
N LEU A 26 -7.89 -9.24 2.28
CA LEU A 26 -8.17 -8.32 3.38
C LEU A 26 -7.21 -7.12 3.40
N ILE A 27 -6.10 -7.20 2.69
CA ILE A 27 -5.05 -6.17 2.67
C ILE A 27 -5.27 -5.31 1.44
N ILE A 28 -5.87 -4.13 1.63
CA ILE A 28 -6.13 -3.21 0.51
C ILE A 28 -5.07 -2.11 0.55
N ILE A 29 -4.24 -2.07 -0.48
CA ILE A 29 -3.21 -1.04 -0.65
C ILE A 29 -3.72 -0.04 -1.70
N THR A 30 -3.84 1.23 -1.31
CA THR A 30 -4.31 2.31 -2.18
C THR A 30 -3.29 3.45 -2.22
N ALA A 31 -3.21 4.12 -3.35
CA ALA A 31 -2.45 5.35 -3.52
C ALA A 31 -3.38 6.39 -4.13
N ASP A 32 -3.49 7.56 -3.51
CA ASP A 32 -4.36 8.63 -3.99
C ASP A 32 -3.61 9.48 -5.02
N LEU A 33 -4.06 9.44 -6.27
CA LEU A 33 -3.48 10.22 -7.38
C LEU A 33 -4.36 11.42 -7.77
N THR A 34 -5.37 11.74 -6.95
CA THR A 34 -6.38 12.72 -7.30
C THR A 34 -5.77 14.12 -7.31
N GLY A 35 -5.95 14.87 -8.40
CA GLY A 35 -5.43 16.23 -8.53
C GLY A 35 -3.94 16.33 -8.81
N LEU A 36 -3.28 15.21 -9.15
CA LEU A 36 -1.91 15.22 -9.67
C LEU A 36 -1.95 15.42 -11.18
N ASP A 37 -1.08 16.29 -11.67
CA ASP A 37 -0.92 16.54 -13.10
C ASP A 37 0.11 15.56 -13.70
N SER A 38 0.30 15.64 -15.00
CA SER A 38 1.38 14.93 -15.68
C SER A 38 2.75 15.32 -15.13
N GLY A 39 3.54 14.31 -14.73
CA GLY A 39 4.81 14.49 -14.02
C GLY A 39 5.10 13.37 -13.01
N THR A 40 6.27 13.43 -12.38
CA THR A 40 6.66 12.50 -11.31
C THR A 40 6.26 13.04 -9.95
N HIS A 41 5.41 12.30 -9.26
CA HIS A 41 4.88 12.64 -7.95
C HIS A 41 5.19 11.55 -6.92
N LYS A 42 5.58 11.98 -5.72
CA LYS A 42 5.70 11.09 -4.56
C LYS A 42 4.35 10.97 -3.89
N VAL A 43 3.77 9.79 -3.95
CA VAL A 43 2.42 9.52 -3.44
C VAL A 43 2.51 8.61 -2.23
N PRO A 44 1.90 8.99 -1.09
CA PRO A 44 1.85 8.13 0.08
C PRO A 44 0.98 6.91 -0.17
N VAL A 45 1.47 5.75 0.26
CA VAL A 45 0.75 4.48 0.20
C VAL A 45 -0.11 4.35 1.45
N LYS A 46 -1.41 4.17 1.26
CA LYS A 46 -2.36 3.84 2.32
C LYS A 46 -2.61 2.34 2.34
N VAL A 47 -2.50 1.75 3.51
CA VAL A 47 -2.83 0.35 3.74
C VAL A 47 -4.08 0.31 4.59
N ASP A 48 -5.17 -0.16 4.02
CA ASP A 48 -6.43 -0.39 4.71
C ASP A 48 -6.45 -1.82 5.21
N LEU A 49 -6.64 -1.95 6.53
CA LEU A 49 -6.64 -3.22 7.25
C LEU A 49 -7.85 -3.26 8.17
N PRO A 50 -8.45 -4.44 8.37
CA PRO A 50 -9.48 -4.61 9.37
C PRO A 50 -8.95 -4.22 10.76
N LYS A 51 -9.84 -3.68 11.61
CA LYS A 51 -9.56 -3.29 13.01
C LYS A 51 -8.92 -4.39 13.89
N GLU A 52 -8.97 -5.64 13.44
CA GLU A 52 -8.38 -6.80 14.10
C GLU A 52 -6.86 -6.90 13.89
N TYR A 53 -6.31 -6.11 12.97
CA TYR A 53 -4.90 -6.05 12.63
C TYR A 53 -4.34 -4.65 12.89
N THR A 54 -3.07 -4.60 13.28
CA THR A 54 -2.35 -3.34 13.50
C THR A 54 -1.20 -3.26 12.50
N LEU A 55 -1.22 -2.21 11.67
CA LEU A 55 -0.11 -1.90 10.78
C LEU A 55 1.09 -1.45 11.63
N ILE A 56 2.17 -2.22 11.57
CA ILE A 56 3.42 -1.88 12.26
C ILE A 56 4.29 -1.00 11.38
N LYS A 57 4.40 -1.35 10.08
CA LYS A 57 5.28 -0.65 9.15
C LYS A 57 4.85 -0.88 7.71
N THR A 58 5.03 0.12 6.88
CA THR A 58 4.97 0.01 5.41
C THR A 58 6.28 0.51 4.84
N SER A 59 6.85 -0.22 3.89
CA SER A 59 8.10 0.18 3.24
C SER A 59 8.06 -0.19 1.76
N PRO A 60 8.20 0.78 0.84
CA PRO A 60 8.29 2.22 1.08
C PRO A 60 6.95 2.85 1.49
N GLU A 61 6.99 3.92 2.31
CA GLU A 61 5.78 4.68 2.69
C GLU A 61 5.25 5.56 1.55
N THR A 62 6.13 5.95 0.63
CA THR A 62 5.81 6.74 -0.55
C THR A 62 6.35 6.07 -1.79
N VAL A 63 5.57 6.08 -2.87
CA VAL A 63 5.98 5.58 -4.17
C VAL A 63 6.12 6.75 -5.15
N ASP A 64 7.14 6.70 -6.00
CA ASP A 64 7.30 7.63 -7.11
C ASP A 64 6.44 7.16 -8.27
N ILE A 65 5.43 7.94 -8.63
CA ILE A 65 4.49 7.66 -9.71
C ILE A 65 4.67 8.73 -10.77
N THR A 66 4.90 8.31 -12.01
CA THR A 66 4.93 9.21 -13.16
C THR A 66 3.59 9.12 -13.88
N ILE A 67 2.89 10.24 -13.96
CA ILE A 67 1.65 10.39 -14.71
C ILE A 67 2.01 10.96 -16.09
N GLU A 68 1.65 10.25 -17.14
CA GLU A 68 1.85 10.67 -18.54
C GLU A 68 0.49 11.07 -19.16
N PRO A 69 0.45 12.11 -20.02
CA PRO A 69 -0.77 12.57 -20.69
C PRO A 69 -1.25 11.65 -21.83
#